data_AF-A0A2E3XQ14-F1
#
_entry.id   AF-A0A2E3XQ14-F1
#
_cell.length_a   1.000
_cell.length_b   1.000
_cell.length_c   1.000
_cell.angle_alpha   90.00
_cell.angle_beta   90.00
_cell.angle_gamma   90.00
#
_symmetry.space_group_name_H-M   'P 1'
#
loop_
_entity.id
_entity.type
_entity.pdbx_description
1 polymer ?
#
loop_
_entity_poly.entity_id
_entity_poly.type
_entity_poly.pdbx_seq_one_letter_code
_entity_poly.pdbx_strand_id
1 'polypeptide(L)'
;MKPQFLALFLLTTYSPTSFSYEEVIEAPKCAREACIRGDHSEIGFYKTYPRDSAPSLKLNTHSSLLDINFSNSCYTGDTAEVQSIVTSLIGNTNLDFSQGGHAVIIDANLTVGNQGQIKVEITYGSDYEVELIQEVLTLSKCD
;
A
#
# COMPACT_ATOMS: atom_id res chain seq x y z
N MET A 1 -54.15 -48.45 -12.27
CA MET A 1 -53.17 -47.41 -12.62
C MET A 1 -52.28 -47.19 -11.40
N LYS A 2 -50.97 -47.44 -11.50
CA LYS A 2 -49.99 -47.24 -10.40
C LYS A 2 -49.18 -45.97 -10.72
N PRO A 3 -48.94 -45.06 -9.76
CA PRO A 3 -48.01 -43.95 -10.00
C PRO A 3 -46.57 -44.43 -9.77
N GLN A 4 -45.68 -44.08 -10.70
CA GLN A 4 -44.23 -44.21 -10.55
C GLN A 4 -43.70 -42.94 -9.86
N PHE A 5 -43.01 -43.10 -8.73
CA PHE A 5 -42.24 -42.03 -8.09
C PHE A 5 -40.88 -41.92 -8.79
N LEU A 6 -40.63 -40.77 -9.40
CA LEU A 6 -39.33 -40.42 -9.98
C LEU A 6 -38.48 -39.75 -8.88
N ALA A 7 -37.47 -40.44 -8.37
CA ALA A 7 -36.52 -39.86 -7.41
C ALA A 7 -35.43 -39.09 -8.17
N LEU A 8 -35.43 -37.77 -8.03
CA LEU A 8 -34.42 -36.87 -8.61
C LEU A 8 -33.21 -36.81 -7.65
N PHE A 9 -32.10 -37.46 -8.00
CA PHE A 9 -30.84 -37.36 -7.25
C PHE A 9 -30.12 -36.06 -7.66
N LEU A 10 -30.17 -35.05 -6.79
CA LEU A 10 -29.32 -33.86 -6.88
C LEU A 10 -27.93 -34.22 -6.33
N LEU A 11 -26.99 -34.50 -7.22
CA LEU A 11 -25.56 -34.55 -6.88
C LEU A 11 -25.05 -33.12 -6.72
N THR A 12 -24.94 -32.65 -5.47
CA THR A 12 -24.24 -31.42 -5.14
C THR A 12 -22.74 -31.70 -5.13
N THR A 13 -22.02 -31.22 -6.15
CA THR A 13 -20.55 -31.26 -6.16
C THR A 13 -20.04 -30.23 -5.17
N TYR A 14 -19.75 -30.67 -3.94
CA TYR A 14 -19.02 -29.90 -2.95
C TYR A 14 -17.59 -29.70 -3.49
N SER A 15 -17.26 -28.49 -3.96
CA SER A 15 -15.88 -28.11 -4.25
C SER A 15 -15.28 -27.49 -2.99
N PRO A 16 -14.39 -28.17 -2.26
CA PRO A 16 -13.66 -27.52 -1.19
C PRO A 16 -12.69 -26.51 -1.83
N THR A 17 -12.98 -25.21 -1.67
CA THR A 17 -12.01 -24.15 -1.93
C THR A 17 -10.96 -24.20 -0.82
N SER A 18 -9.95 -25.06 -0.98
CA SER A 18 -8.78 -25.10 -0.12
C SER A 18 -7.64 -24.31 -0.77
N PHE A 19 -7.48 -23.04 -0.41
CA PHE A 19 -6.22 -22.34 -0.64
C PHE A 19 -5.97 -21.33 0.48
N SER A 20 -5.47 -21.84 1.61
CA SER A 20 -4.65 -21.06 2.53
C SER A 20 -3.23 -21.10 1.97
N TYR A 21 -2.84 -20.07 1.23
CA TYR A 21 -1.44 -19.93 0.80
C TYR A 21 -0.64 -19.36 1.96
N GLU A 22 0.19 -20.18 2.61
CA GLU A 22 1.23 -19.70 3.52
C GLU A 22 2.31 -18.99 2.71
N GLU A 23 2.24 -17.66 2.68
CA GLU A 23 3.27 -16.77 2.14
C GLU A 23 4.45 -16.77 3.12
N VAL A 24 5.63 -17.24 2.67
CA VAL A 24 6.85 -17.14 3.50
C VAL A 24 7.32 -15.69 3.47
N ILE A 25 7.00 -14.96 4.53
CA ILE A 25 7.44 -13.59 4.75
C ILE A 25 8.78 -13.66 5.50
N GLU A 26 9.91 -13.42 4.82
CA GLU A 26 11.11 -13.01 5.54
C GLU A 26 10.77 -11.73 6.31
N ALA A 27 11.15 -11.66 7.60
CA ALA A 27 10.86 -10.50 8.45
C ALA A 27 11.16 -9.19 7.69
N PRO A 28 10.25 -8.20 7.71
CA PRO A 28 10.21 -7.13 6.72
C PRO A 28 11.36 -6.16 6.92
N LYS A 29 12.55 -6.52 6.46
CA LYS A 29 13.57 -5.53 6.11
C LYS A 29 13.18 -5.01 4.73
N CYS A 30 13.14 -3.69 4.56
CA CYS A 30 12.81 -3.16 3.25
C CYS A 30 13.80 -3.71 2.21
N ALA A 31 13.23 -4.30 1.17
CA ALA A 31 13.97 -4.75 0.01
C ALA A 31 14.72 -3.56 -0.60
N ARG A 32 15.92 -3.84 -1.11
CA ARG A 32 16.80 -2.82 -1.74
C ARG A 32 17.26 -1.72 -0.77
N GLU A 33 17.19 -1.97 0.55
CA GLU A 33 17.68 -1.08 1.61
C GLU A 33 16.99 0.29 1.67
N ALA A 34 15.87 0.45 0.94
CA ALA A 34 15.09 1.67 0.88
C ALA A 34 13.86 1.58 1.79
N CYS A 35 13.80 2.44 2.81
CA CYS A 35 12.69 2.53 3.75
C CYS A 35 12.31 3.97 3.97
N ILE A 36 11.03 4.23 4.27
CA ILE A 36 10.58 5.40 5.01
C ILE A 36 10.45 4.95 6.48
N ARG A 37 11.17 5.60 7.40
CA ARG A 37 11.16 5.31 8.83
C ARG A 37 10.41 6.41 9.57
N GLY A 38 9.38 6.03 10.30
CA GLY A 38 8.70 6.89 11.27
C GLY A 38 8.92 6.41 12.71
N ASP A 39 8.25 7.05 13.67
CA ASP A 39 8.45 6.84 15.11
C ASP A 39 8.36 5.37 15.56
N HIS A 40 7.50 4.55 14.92
CA HIS A 40 7.31 3.14 15.29
C HIS A 40 7.08 2.20 14.10
N SER A 41 7.36 2.65 12.87
CA SER A 41 7.13 1.86 11.66
C SER A 41 8.19 2.11 10.60
N GLU A 42 8.52 1.05 9.85
CA GLU A 42 9.27 1.16 8.61
C GLU A 42 8.31 0.82 7.46
N ILE A 43 8.24 1.70 6.46
CA ILE A 43 7.44 1.52 5.25
C ILE A 43 8.40 1.29 4.09
N GLY A 44 8.20 0.21 3.36
CA GLY A 44 9.00 -0.09 2.19
C GLY A 44 8.53 -1.34 1.47
N PHE A 45 9.19 -1.64 0.36
CA PHE A 45 8.92 -2.89 -0.34
C PHE A 45 9.51 -4.06 0.42
N TYR A 46 8.87 -5.22 0.35
CA TYR A 46 9.43 -6.49 0.79
C TYR A 46 9.30 -7.52 -0.33
N LYS A 47 10.23 -8.48 -0.35
CA LYS A 47 10.17 -9.58 -1.30
C LYS A 47 9.17 -10.61 -0.81
N THR A 48 8.28 -11.00 -1.72
CA THR A 48 7.40 -12.14 -1.55
C THR A 48 7.87 -13.25 -2.48
N TYR A 49 7.82 -14.48 -2.00
CA TYR A 49 8.24 -15.66 -2.75
C TYR A 49 7.05 -16.61 -2.89
N PRO A 50 6.19 -16.41 -3.91
CA PRO A 50 5.12 -17.37 -4.17
C PRO A 50 5.74 -18.69 -4.63
N ARG A 51 5.12 -19.81 -4.25
CA ARG A 51 5.67 -21.17 -4.42
C ARG A 51 6.08 -21.51 -5.86
N ASP A 52 5.39 -20.92 -6.84
CA ASP A 52 5.52 -21.28 -8.26
C ASP A 52 5.72 -20.05 -9.18
N SER A 53 6.21 -18.93 -8.65
CA SER A 53 6.46 -17.73 -9.45
C SER A 53 7.75 -17.01 -9.09
N ALA A 54 8.18 -16.09 -9.95
CA ALA A 54 9.27 -15.17 -9.63
C ALA A 54 8.92 -14.35 -8.37
N PRO A 55 9.93 -13.97 -7.56
CA PRO A 55 9.71 -13.10 -6.42
C PRO A 55 9.14 -11.75 -6.88
N SER A 56 8.19 -11.23 -6.11
CA SER A 56 7.57 -9.94 -6.38
C SER A 56 7.77 -8.99 -5.21
N LEU A 57 7.79 -7.69 -5.49
CA LEU A 57 7.84 -6.66 -4.46
C LEU A 57 6.43 -6.26 -4.08
N LYS A 58 6.14 -6.26 -2.79
CA LYS A 58 4.90 -5.72 -2.23
C LYS A 58 5.24 -4.63 -1.23
N LEU A 59 4.40 -3.60 -1.12
CA LEU A 59 4.52 -2.61 -0.07
C LEU A 59 4.04 -3.22 1.25
N ASN A 60 4.78 -3.04 2.34
CA ASN A 60 4.44 -3.63 3.65
C ASN A 60 3.33 -2.89 4.40
N THR A 61 2.60 -2.00 3.72
CA THR A 61 1.45 -1.29 4.27
C THR A 61 0.36 -1.13 3.21
N HIS A 62 -0.87 -0.98 3.68
CA HIS A 62 -2.03 -0.56 2.88
C HIS A 62 -2.35 0.93 3.05
N SER A 63 -1.55 1.66 3.82
CA SER A 63 -1.70 3.10 4.06
C SER A 63 -1.55 3.93 2.79
N SER A 64 -2.27 5.05 2.74
CA SER A 64 -2.01 6.14 1.81
C SER A 64 -0.80 6.95 2.22
N LEU A 65 -0.29 7.74 1.29
CA LEU A 65 0.68 8.79 1.57
C LEU A 65 0.17 9.78 2.63
N LEU A 66 -1.15 10.04 2.66
CA LEU A 66 -1.79 10.95 3.63
C LEU A 66 -1.77 10.43 5.07
N ASP A 67 -1.57 9.12 5.28
CA ASP A 67 -1.49 8.53 6.62
C ASP A 67 -0.07 8.64 7.22
N ILE A 68 0.91 9.09 6.42
CA ILE A 68 2.30 9.17 6.86
C ILE A 68 2.57 10.53 7.49
N ASN A 69 3.04 10.52 8.72
CA ASN A 69 3.55 11.73 9.35
C ASN A 69 4.96 12.08 8.83
N PHE A 70 5.03 12.83 7.73
CA PHE A 70 6.30 13.25 7.12
C PHE A 70 7.17 14.12 8.03
N SER A 71 6.60 14.87 8.97
CA SER A 71 7.41 15.70 9.88
C SER A 71 8.26 14.88 10.85
N ASN A 72 7.82 13.66 11.15
CA ASN A 72 8.51 12.72 12.04
C ASN A 72 9.07 11.51 11.27
N SER A 73 9.18 11.61 9.96
CA SER A 73 9.69 10.53 9.12
C SER A 73 10.97 10.92 8.41
N CYS A 74 11.85 9.95 8.19
CA CYS A 74 13.04 10.06 7.36
C CYS A 74 13.14 8.87 6.42
N TYR A 75 14.06 8.88 5.46
CA TYR A 75 14.27 7.75 4.56
C TYR A 75 15.69 7.18 4.61
N THR A 76 15.83 5.89 4.32
CA THR A 76 17.11 5.23 4.02
C THR A 76 17.13 4.72 2.59
N GLY A 77 18.33 4.39 2.08
CA GLY A 77 18.50 3.81 0.74
C GLY A 77 18.64 4.84 -0.38
N ASP A 78 18.45 4.34 -1.61
CA ASP A 78 18.52 5.13 -2.84
C ASP A 78 17.25 5.97 -3.07
N THR A 79 17.40 7.20 -3.55
CA THR A 79 16.28 8.12 -3.73
C THR A 79 15.26 7.64 -4.77
N ALA A 80 15.68 6.94 -5.83
CA ALA A 80 14.76 6.44 -6.85
C ALA A 80 13.89 5.30 -6.30
N GLU A 81 14.45 4.46 -5.43
CA GLU A 81 13.69 3.41 -4.74
C GLU A 81 12.70 4.02 -3.74
N VAL A 82 13.09 5.06 -2.99
CA VAL A 82 12.18 5.78 -2.08
C VAL A 82 11.07 6.50 -2.86
N GLN A 83 11.38 7.11 -4.00
CA GLN A 83 10.35 7.68 -4.89
C GLN A 83 9.34 6.61 -5.35
N SER A 84 9.79 5.37 -5.59
CA SER A 84 8.90 4.26 -5.93
C SER A 84 7.98 3.86 -4.76
N ILE A 85 8.49 3.91 -3.52
CA ILE A 85 7.70 3.72 -2.30
C ILE A 85 6.63 4.80 -2.18
N VAL A 86 7.02 6.08 -2.27
CA VAL A 86 6.10 7.24 -2.22
C VAL A 86 5.03 7.15 -3.32
N THR A 87 5.42 6.80 -4.54
CA THR A 87 4.49 6.64 -5.67
C THR A 87 3.48 5.53 -5.41
N SER A 88 3.90 4.44 -4.77
CA SER A 88 2.98 3.33 -4.43
C SER A 88 1.98 3.73 -3.34
N LEU A 89 2.40 4.55 -2.38
CA LEU A 89 1.55 5.08 -1.32
C LEU A 89 0.49 6.06 -1.84
N ILE A 90 0.78 6.80 -2.93
CA ILE A 90 -0.20 7.68 -3.58
C ILE A 90 -1.38 6.89 -4.15
N GLY A 91 -1.13 5.66 -4.62
CA GLY A 91 -2.18 4.78 -5.16
C GLY A 91 -3.10 4.14 -4.12
N ASN A 92 -2.79 4.27 -2.82
CA ASN A 92 -3.56 3.68 -1.73
C ASN A 92 -4.58 4.66 -1.15
N THR A 93 -5.68 4.11 -0.63
CA THR A 93 -6.69 4.84 0.13
C THR A 93 -6.22 5.11 1.56
N ASN A 94 -6.53 6.28 2.12
CA ASN A 94 -6.14 6.62 3.48
C ASN A 94 -6.90 5.73 4.48
N LEU A 95 -6.18 5.28 5.51
CA LEU A 95 -6.73 4.44 6.58
C LEU A 95 -7.40 5.27 7.68
N ASP A 96 -6.87 6.46 7.95
CA ASP A 96 -7.40 7.35 8.98
C ASP A 96 -8.38 8.36 8.38
N PHE A 97 -9.66 8.19 8.74
CA PHE A 97 -10.76 9.05 8.36
C PHE A 97 -10.75 10.31 9.21
N SER A 98 -10.01 11.34 8.80
CA SER A 98 -10.16 12.67 9.39
C SER A 98 -11.59 13.18 9.11
N GLN A 99 -12.39 13.36 10.17
CA GLN A 99 -13.81 13.78 10.14
C GLN A 99 -14.80 12.78 9.51
N GLY A 100 -14.39 11.55 9.17
CA GLY A 100 -15.26 10.49 8.64
C GLY A 100 -15.28 10.30 7.11
N GLY A 101 -14.36 10.94 6.38
CA GLY A 101 -14.41 11.06 4.93
C GLY A 101 -13.17 10.45 4.29
N HIS A 102 -13.34 9.90 3.08
CA HIS A 102 -12.22 9.46 2.27
C HIS A 102 -11.48 10.67 1.71
N ALA A 103 -10.16 10.59 1.66
CA ALA A 103 -9.33 11.53 0.93
C ALA A 103 -8.69 10.80 -0.26
N VAL A 104 -8.70 11.44 -1.42
CA VAL A 104 -8.14 10.88 -2.65
C VAL A 104 -7.12 11.86 -3.19
N ILE A 105 -5.89 11.37 -3.37
CA ILE A 105 -4.84 12.12 -4.06
C ILE A 105 -5.17 12.14 -5.55
N ILE A 106 -5.34 13.34 -6.09
CA ILE A 106 -5.71 13.60 -7.48
C ILE A 106 -4.47 13.84 -8.33
N ASP A 107 -3.49 14.55 -7.77
CA ASP A 107 -2.22 14.83 -8.41
C ASP A 107 -1.09 14.78 -7.40
N ALA A 108 0.08 14.34 -7.85
CA ALA A 108 1.27 14.28 -7.03
C ALA A 108 2.52 14.48 -7.89
N ASN A 109 3.36 15.43 -7.48
CA ASN A 109 4.62 15.73 -8.12
C ASN A 109 5.78 15.50 -7.14
N LEU A 110 6.70 14.62 -7.51
CA LEU A 110 7.86 14.27 -6.70
C LEU A 110 9.11 14.92 -7.29
N THR A 111 9.82 15.69 -6.48
CA THR A 111 11.11 16.29 -6.87
C THR A 111 12.20 15.93 -5.87
N VAL A 112 13.38 15.60 -6.38
CA VAL A 112 14.57 15.35 -5.55
C VAL A 112 15.42 16.61 -5.54
N GLY A 113 15.60 17.19 -4.35
CA GLY A 113 16.44 18.35 -4.13
C GLY A 113 17.93 18.02 -4.11
N ASN A 114 18.77 19.06 -4.13
CA ASN A 114 20.23 18.95 -4.22
C ASN A 114 20.90 18.22 -3.04
N GLN A 115 20.19 18.05 -1.91
CA GLN A 115 20.68 17.34 -0.72
C GLN A 115 20.01 15.97 -0.55
N GLY A 116 19.38 15.43 -1.59
CA GLY A 116 18.65 14.16 -1.54
C GLY A 116 17.25 14.26 -0.91
N GLN A 117 16.87 15.43 -0.39
CA GLN A 117 15.52 15.68 0.11
C GLN A 117 14.48 15.39 -0.99
N ILE A 118 13.47 14.58 -0.66
CA ILE A 118 12.36 14.28 -1.56
C ILE A 118 11.22 15.20 -1.17
N LYS A 119 10.85 16.11 -2.06
CA LYS A 119 9.69 16.97 -1.93
C LYS A 119 8.53 16.35 -2.70
N VAL A 120 7.39 16.20 -2.03
CA VAL A 120 6.16 15.65 -2.59
C VAL A 120 5.10 16.72 -2.53
N GLU A 121 4.74 17.28 -3.68
CA GLU A 121 3.66 18.24 -3.81
C GLU A 121 2.40 17.45 -4.16
N ILE A 122 1.39 17.49 -3.30
CA ILE A 122 0.16 16.72 -3.48
C ILE A 122 -1.04 17.65 -3.61
N THR A 123 -1.98 17.25 -4.47
CA THR A 123 -3.32 17.79 -4.53
C THR A 123 -4.30 16.68 -4.20
N TYR A 124 -5.12 16.86 -3.17
CA TYR A 124 -6.12 15.86 -2.78
C TYR A 124 -7.48 16.50 -2.51
N GLY A 125 -8.54 15.73 -2.75
CA GLY A 125 -9.90 16.07 -2.35
C GLY A 125 -10.33 15.20 -1.18
N SER A 126 -11.32 15.66 -0.42
CA SER A 126 -11.98 14.84 0.59
C SER A 126 -13.50 14.87 0.42
N ASP A 127 -14.19 13.86 0.94
CA ASP A 127 -15.67 13.77 0.87
C ASP A 127 -16.39 14.97 1.51
N TYR A 128 -15.73 15.75 2.37
CA TYR A 128 -16.34 16.87 3.09
C TYR A 128 -15.90 18.25 2.60
N GLU A 129 -14.79 18.31 1.87
CA GLU A 129 -14.25 19.57 1.37
C GLU A 129 -14.66 19.76 -0.09
N VAL A 130 -15.28 20.91 -0.37
CA VAL A 130 -15.72 21.25 -1.73
C VAL A 130 -14.53 21.64 -2.62
N GLU A 131 -13.44 22.10 -2.00
CA GLU A 131 -12.23 22.55 -2.68
C GLU A 131 -11.10 21.52 -2.57
N LEU A 132 -10.21 21.53 -3.55
CA LEU A 132 -9.01 20.71 -3.52
C LEU A 132 -7.98 21.32 -2.59
N ILE A 133 -7.37 20.49 -1.75
CA ILE A 133 -6.30 20.88 -0.85
C ILE A 133 -4.96 20.62 -1.53
N GLN A 134 -4.05 21.58 -1.40
CA GLN A 134 -2.67 21.45 -1.85
C GLN A 134 -1.73 21.45 -0.66
N GLU A 135 -0.82 20.49 -0.64
CA GLU A 135 0.15 20.33 0.43
C GLU A 135 1.53 19.99 -0.12
N VAL A 136 2.55 20.42 0.60
CA VAL A 136 3.95 20.14 0.29
C VAL A 136 4.56 19.37 1.45
N LEU A 137 4.86 18.11 1.19
CA LEU A 137 5.54 17.22 2.13
C LEU A 137 7.02 17.15 1.77
N THR A 138 7.88 17.05 2.79
CA THR A 138 9.34 16.91 2.58
C THR A 138 9.84 15.74 3.39
N LEU A 139 10.53 14.81 2.72
CA LEU A 139 11.18 13.66 3.34
C LEU A 139 12.70 13.81 3.21
N SER A 140 13.37 13.79 4.35
CA SER A 140 14.83 13.87 4.41
C SER A 140 15.44 12.50 4.67
N LYS A 141 16.71 12.33 4.30
CA LYS A 141 17.45 11.12 4.62
C LYS A 141 17.61 11.01 6.15
N CYS A 142 17.55 9.81 6.69
CA CYS A 142 17.87 9.56 8.09
C CYS A 142 19.35 9.85 8.36
N ASP A 143 19.64 10.44 9.51
CA ASP A 143 21.02 10.66 10.01
C ASP A 143 21.73 9.35 10.37
#